data_AF-A0AAV5VYW7-F1
#
_entry.id   AF-A0AAV5VYW7-F1
#
_cell.length_a   1.000
_cell.length_b   1.000
_cell.length_c   1.000
_cell.angle_alpha   90.00
_cell.angle_beta   90.00
_cell.angle_gamma   90.00
#
_symmetry.space_group_name_H-M   'P 1'
#
loop_
_entity.id
_entity.type
_entity.pdbx_description
1 polymer ?
#
loop_
_entity_poly.entity_id
_entity_poly.type
_entity_poly.pdbx_seq_one_letter_code
_entity_poly.pdbx_strand_id
1 'polypeptide(L)'
;FHRFGTICSFQMMCDIVKISLTSVFSLIPDEIAPDIHASYSIATAEVFCFSSCLMHILFAIHRLIFIVFPKKKEIWESSTSITIAICVAIAAFKTFLAPGLDRNLYLIFDRERMSWLFTKTQSTQLYLSIKKCLSYLEIVVVIILDSISFTKLHRMKSVITRDVWDAKQSVEVKLIVQSLLQCLPTLTLIIFYFHVLPTVTDDFSIFLCTLTWNISNGLDGFIIILLHTRKETFFPRKTRIVGTTTTHKSIAMTTT
;
A
#
# COMPACT_ATOMS: atom_id res chain seq x y z
N PHE A 1 2.95 15.85 -6.47
CA PHE A 1 4.05 14.94 -6.08
C PHE A 1 4.30 14.91 -4.59
N HIS A 2 4.46 16.05 -3.91
CA HIS A 2 4.73 16.08 -2.46
C HIS A 2 3.66 15.32 -1.65
N ARG A 3 2.37 15.48 -1.99
CA ARG A 3 1.25 14.81 -1.30
C ARG A 3 1.09 13.32 -1.62
N PHE A 4 1.47 12.87 -2.81
CA PHE A 4 1.57 11.44 -3.11
C PHE A 4 2.60 10.77 -2.19
N GLY A 5 3.76 11.43 -2.02
CA GLY A 5 4.78 10.99 -1.07
C GLY A 5 4.27 10.93 0.36
N THR A 6 3.34 11.79 0.78
CA THR A 6 2.70 11.72 2.09
C THR A 6 1.88 10.43 2.26
N ILE A 7 1.08 10.04 1.27
CA ILE A 7 0.30 8.80 1.32
C ILE A 7 1.25 7.58 1.37
N CYS A 8 2.27 7.55 0.51
CA CYS A 8 3.30 6.48 0.54
C CYS A 8 4.01 6.39 1.88
N SER A 9 4.47 7.52 2.42
CA SER A 9 5.20 7.55 3.69
C SER A 9 4.31 7.06 4.84
N PHE A 10 3.04 7.45 4.84
CA PHE A 10 2.09 7.01 5.85
C PHE A 10 1.79 5.51 5.75
N GLN A 11 1.60 4.98 4.54
CA GLN A 11 1.44 3.53 4.34
C GLN A 11 2.67 2.77 4.81
N MET A 12 3.87 3.17 4.37
CA MET A 12 5.12 2.52 4.78
C MET A 12 5.30 2.57 6.30
N MET A 13 4.95 3.68 6.94
CA MET A 13 4.96 3.79 8.40
C MET A 13 3.99 2.79 9.04
N CYS A 14 2.76 2.66 8.53
CA CYS A 14 1.81 1.67 9.03
C CYS A 14 2.35 0.24 8.91
N ASP A 15 2.94 -0.10 7.76
CA ASP A 15 3.51 -1.43 7.50
C ASP A 15 4.70 -1.71 8.43
N ILE A 16 5.62 -0.75 8.59
CA ILE A 16 6.76 -0.86 9.49
C ILE A 16 6.30 -1.01 10.93
N VAL A 17 5.38 -0.17 11.40
CA VAL A 17 4.90 -0.23 12.78
C VAL A 17 4.21 -1.57 13.05
N LYS A 18 3.38 -2.04 12.12
CA LYS A 18 2.71 -3.34 12.25
C LYS A 18 3.70 -4.52 12.32
N ILE A 19 4.65 -4.57 11.38
CA ILE A 19 5.69 -5.61 11.37
C ILE A 19 6.48 -5.54 12.68
N SER A 20 6.92 -4.33 13.07
CA SER A 20 7.69 -4.11 14.29
C SER A 20 6.94 -4.56 15.54
N LEU A 21 5.66 -4.20 15.66
CA LEU A 21 4.80 -4.66 16.76
C LEU A 21 4.73 -6.18 16.79
N THR A 22 4.44 -6.82 15.67
CA THR A 22 4.36 -8.28 15.57
C THR A 22 5.68 -8.93 15.97
N SER A 23 6.81 -8.44 15.45
CA SER A 23 8.14 -8.95 15.80
C SER A 23 8.49 -8.75 17.28
N VAL A 24 8.15 -7.59 17.86
CA VAL A 24 8.37 -7.35 19.29
C VAL A 24 7.55 -8.35 20.11
N PHE A 25 6.26 -8.56 19.80
CA PHE A 25 5.42 -9.55 20.50
C PHE A 25 5.98 -10.98 20.41
N SER A 26 6.57 -11.35 19.26
CA SER A 26 7.22 -12.64 19.09
C SER A 26 8.52 -12.78 19.88
N LEU A 27 9.23 -11.69 20.17
CA LEU A 27 10.53 -11.70 20.85
C LEU A 27 10.45 -11.59 22.37
N ILE A 28 9.29 -11.21 22.93
CA ILE A 28 9.09 -11.18 24.38
C ILE A 28 9.20 -12.63 24.92
N PRO A 29 10.04 -12.94 25.91
CA PRO A 29 10.12 -14.24 26.56
C PRO A 29 8.80 -14.67 27.22
N ASP A 30 8.58 -15.98 27.34
CA ASP A 30 7.32 -16.55 27.87
C ASP A 30 7.03 -16.12 29.30
N GLU A 31 8.06 -15.90 30.12
CA GLU A 31 7.93 -15.55 31.54
C GLU A 31 7.41 -14.13 31.75
N ILE A 32 7.58 -13.24 30.76
CA ILE A 32 7.18 -11.83 30.82
C ILE A 32 6.16 -11.46 29.74
N ALA A 33 5.74 -12.42 28.92
CA ALA A 33 4.77 -12.18 27.87
C ALA A 33 3.42 -11.76 28.47
N PRO A 34 2.77 -10.72 27.91
CA PRO A 34 1.42 -10.40 28.30
C PRO A 34 0.50 -11.59 28.00
N ASP A 35 -0.53 -11.74 28.82
CA ASP A 35 -1.56 -12.76 28.61
C ASP A 35 -2.08 -12.72 27.17
N ILE A 36 -2.41 -13.88 26.60
CA ILE A 36 -2.93 -14.01 25.23
C ILE A 36 -4.21 -13.19 25.02
N HIS A 37 -4.88 -12.87 26.12
CA HIS A 37 -6.09 -12.04 26.18
C HIS A 37 -5.83 -10.53 26.37
N ALA A 38 -4.57 -10.07 26.37
CA ALA A 38 -4.20 -8.66 26.53
C ALA A 38 -4.56 -7.82 25.28
N SER A 39 -5.81 -7.34 25.23
CA SER A 39 -6.46 -6.72 24.08
C SER A 39 -5.84 -5.43 23.53
N TYR A 40 -5.11 -4.65 24.34
CA TYR A 40 -4.62 -3.30 23.95
C TYR A 40 -3.55 -3.31 22.85
N SER A 41 -2.58 -4.22 22.98
CA SER A 41 -1.51 -4.42 22.01
C SER A 41 -2.04 -4.86 20.63
N ILE A 42 -3.16 -5.57 20.67
CA ILE A 42 -3.74 -6.28 19.54
C ILE A 42 -4.63 -5.35 18.73
N ALA A 43 -5.41 -4.49 19.40
CA ALA A 43 -6.13 -3.41 18.73
C ALA A 43 -5.17 -2.50 17.94
N THR A 44 -3.98 -2.24 18.49
CA THR A 44 -2.98 -1.38 17.83
C THR A 44 -2.51 -1.99 16.50
N ALA A 45 -2.20 -3.28 16.46
CA ALA A 45 -1.75 -3.97 15.24
C ALA A 45 -2.85 -4.00 14.15
N GLU A 46 -4.12 -4.22 14.52
CA GLU A 46 -5.24 -4.19 13.58
C GLU A 46 -5.48 -2.80 13.00
N VAL A 47 -5.39 -1.73 13.82
CA VAL A 47 -5.55 -0.35 13.34
C VAL A 47 -4.54 -0.04 12.24
N PHE A 48 -3.27 -0.38 12.44
CA PHE A 48 -2.23 -0.15 11.43
C PHE A 48 -2.45 -1.02 10.18
N CYS A 49 -2.90 -2.27 10.34
CA CYS A 49 -3.23 -3.10 9.20
C CYS A 49 -4.37 -2.50 8.37
N PHE A 50 -5.50 -2.14 8.99
CA PHE A 50 -6.61 -1.55 8.27
C PHE A 50 -6.26 -0.18 7.69
N SER A 51 -5.44 0.62 8.39
CA SER A 51 -4.96 1.89 7.88
C SER A 51 -4.14 1.70 6.60
N SER A 52 -3.23 0.72 6.59
CA SER A 52 -2.46 0.36 5.39
C SER A 52 -3.37 -0.09 4.25
N CYS A 53 -4.36 -0.96 4.50
CA CYS A 53 -5.34 -1.37 3.48
C CYS A 53 -6.12 -0.18 2.89
N LEU A 54 -6.56 0.77 3.71
CA LEU A 54 -7.29 1.96 3.24
C LEU A 54 -6.40 2.91 2.43
N MET A 55 -5.08 2.89 2.60
CA MET A 55 -4.17 3.68 1.76
C MET A 55 -4.17 3.20 0.31
N HIS A 56 -4.41 1.91 0.03
CA HIS A 56 -4.59 1.41 -1.34
C HIS A 56 -5.78 2.06 -2.05
N ILE A 57 -6.90 2.21 -1.34
CA ILE A 57 -8.07 2.95 -1.85
C ILE A 57 -7.70 4.42 -2.07
N LEU A 58 -6.99 5.01 -1.12
CA LEU A 58 -6.60 6.41 -1.20
C LEU A 58 -5.66 6.69 -2.39
N PHE A 59 -4.77 5.75 -2.71
CA PHE A 59 -3.95 5.81 -3.92
C PHE A 59 -4.79 5.73 -5.19
N ALA A 60 -5.80 4.86 -5.24
CA ALA A 60 -6.69 4.75 -6.37
C ALA A 60 -7.51 6.03 -6.59
N ILE A 61 -8.00 6.64 -5.50
CA ILE A 61 -8.67 7.95 -5.54
C ILE A 61 -7.70 9.05 -5.99
N HIS A 62 -6.48 9.08 -5.44
CA HIS A 62 -5.46 10.06 -5.83
C HIS A 62 -5.20 9.98 -7.35
N ARG A 63 -5.00 8.78 -7.90
CA ARG A 63 -4.81 8.57 -9.35
C ARG A 63 -6.02 9.00 -10.16
N LEU A 64 -7.22 8.61 -9.72
CA LEU A 64 -8.46 9.01 -10.38
C LEU A 64 -8.56 10.53 -10.49
N ILE A 65 -8.29 11.25 -9.41
CA ILE A 65 -8.36 12.72 -9.41
C ILE A 65 -7.30 13.32 -10.34
N PHE A 66 -6.06 12.85 -10.28
CA PHE A 66 -4.97 13.41 -11.08
C PHE A 66 -5.13 13.16 -12.58
N ILE A 67 -5.64 11.97 -12.96
CA ILE A 67 -5.76 11.55 -14.36
C ILE A 67 -7.11 11.97 -14.95
N VAL A 68 -8.21 11.75 -14.23
CA VAL A 68 -9.57 11.95 -14.74
C VAL A 68 -10.07 13.37 -14.46
N PHE A 69 -9.73 13.96 -13.30
CA PHE A 69 -10.25 15.24 -12.84
C PHE A 69 -9.14 16.28 -12.54
N PRO A 70 -8.29 16.63 -13.52
CA PRO A 70 -7.11 17.48 -13.27
C PRO A 70 -7.46 18.86 -12.68
N LYS A 71 -8.67 19.38 -12.96
CA LYS A 71 -9.18 20.65 -12.39
C LYS A 71 -9.43 20.59 -10.87
N LYS A 72 -9.51 19.40 -10.28
CA LYS A 72 -9.76 19.18 -8.85
C LYS A 72 -8.48 18.88 -8.06
N LYS A 73 -7.32 18.89 -8.72
CA LYS A 73 -6.03 18.56 -8.11
C LYS A 73 -5.70 19.43 -6.90
N GLU A 74 -5.87 20.75 -6.98
CA GLU A 74 -5.52 21.67 -5.89
C GLU A 74 -6.38 21.44 -4.64
N ILE A 75 -7.68 21.20 -4.84
CA ILE A 75 -8.62 20.86 -3.76
C ILE A 75 -8.21 19.53 -3.11
N TRP A 76 -7.81 18.54 -3.92
CA TRP A 76 -7.34 17.27 -3.40
C TRP A 76 -6.02 17.39 -2.62
N GLU A 77 -5.06 18.16 -3.14
CA GLU A 77 -3.75 18.35 -2.51
C GLU A 77 -3.86 19.06 -1.14
N SER A 78 -4.86 19.93 -0.97
CA SER A 78 -5.18 20.54 0.34
C SER A 78 -5.94 19.59 1.27
N SER A 79 -6.77 18.69 0.73
CA SER A 79 -7.60 17.77 1.52
C SER A 79 -6.89 16.46 1.89
N THR A 80 -5.76 16.12 1.26
CA THR A 80 -5.12 14.80 1.38
C THR A 80 -4.87 14.40 2.84
N SER A 81 -4.34 15.30 3.67
CA SER A 81 -4.05 15.01 5.09
C SER A 81 -5.33 14.73 5.89
N ILE A 82 -6.42 15.43 5.59
CA ILE A 82 -7.73 15.21 6.22
C ILE A 82 -8.26 13.84 5.80
N THR A 83 -8.15 13.49 4.51
CA THR A 83 -8.58 12.17 4.03
C THR A 83 -7.79 11.04 4.67
N ILE A 84 -6.48 11.20 4.87
CA ILE A 84 -5.67 10.22 5.62
C ILE A 84 -6.20 10.06 7.06
N ALA A 85 -6.47 11.17 7.75
CA ALA A 85 -7.03 11.12 9.11
C ALA A 85 -8.40 10.42 9.15
N ILE A 86 -9.26 10.66 8.15
CA ILE A 86 -10.53 9.94 8.00
C ILE A 86 -10.30 8.45 7.78
N CYS A 87 -9.35 8.05 6.92
CA CYS A 87 -9.00 6.64 6.74
C CYS A 87 -8.55 5.99 8.06
N VAL A 88 -7.73 6.67 8.86
CA VAL A 88 -7.31 6.16 10.18
C VAL A 88 -8.50 6.03 11.13
N ALA A 89 -9.42 7.00 11.14
CA ALA A 89 -10.64 6.92 11.94
C ALA A 89 -11.53 5.74 11.53
N ILE A 90 -11.67 5.49 10.21
CA ILE A 90 -12.38 4.32 9.69
C ILE A 90 -11.66 3.02 10.08
N ALA A 91 -10.34 2.97 10.01
CA ALA A 91 -9.54 1.81 10.43
C ALA A 91 -9.71 1.52 11.93
N ALA A 92 -9.70 2.55 12.76
CA ALA A 92 -10.00 2.44 14.18
C ALA A 92 -11.40 1.88 14.40
N PHE A 93 -12.41 2.45 13.74
CA PHE A 93 -13.79 1.94 13.81
C PHE A 93 -13.90 0.46 13.39
N LYS A 94 -13.25 0.06 12.29
CA LYS A 94 -13.21 -1.34 11.82
C LYS A 94 -12.56 -2.28 12.84
N THR A 95 -11.53 -1.82 13.53
CA THR A 95 -10.86 -2.58 14.60
C THR A 95 -11.81 -2.83 15.77
N PHE A 96 -12.54 -1.80 16.20
CA PHE A 96 -13.49 -1.91 17.30
C PHE A 96 -14.82 -2.57 16.93
N LEU A 97 -15.04 -2.92 15.67
CA LEU A 97 -16.25 -3.64 15.24
C LEU A 97 -16.34 -5.03 15.88
N ALA A 98 -15.22 -5.73 16.05
CA ALA A 98 -15.18 -7.06 16.66
C ALA A 98 -15.66 -7.03 18.14
N PRO A 99 -15.03 -6.23 19.04
CA PRO A 99 -15.50 -6.11 20.42
C PRO A 99 -16.86 -5.42 20.54
N GLY A 100 -17.26 -4.63 19.54
CA GLY A 100 -18.60 -4.03 19.46
C GLY A 100 -19.70 -5.04 19.17
N LEU A 101 -19.40 -6.13 18.45
CA LEU A 101 -20.35 -7.21 18.15
C LEU A 101 -20.45 -8.21 19.32
N ASP A 102 -19.32 -8.55 19.94
CA ASP A 102 -19.23 -9.38 21.14
C ASP A 102 -18.01 -8.96 21.94
N ARG A 103 -18.16 -8.67 23.24
CA ARG A 103 -17.05 -8.21 24.10
C ARG A 103 -15.90 -9.22 24.20
N ASN A 104 -16.19 -10.50 23.97
CA ASN A 104 -15.20 -11.58 23.98
C ASN A 104 -14.63 -11.85 22.58
N LEU A 105 -15.08 -11.14 21.55
CA LEU A 105 -14.59 -11.26 20.18
C LEU A 105 -13.51 -10.22 19.90
N TYR A 106 -12.26 -10.68 19.89
CA TYR A 106 -11.11 -9.87 19.55
C TYR A 106 -10.04 -10.74 18.89
N LEU A 107 -9.11 -10.09 18.20
CA LEU A 107 -7.94 -10.76 17.65
C LEU A 107 -7.00 -11.12 18.81
N ILE A 108 -6.35 -12.27 18.76
CA ILE A 108 -5.34 -12.74 19.69
C ILE A 108 -4.07 -13.13 18.93
N PHE A 109 -2.92 -12.96 19.57
CA PHE A 109 -1.65 -13.45 19.03
C PHE A 109 -1.26 -14.73 19.76
N ASP A 110 -1.41 -15.87 19.09
CA ASP A 110 -0.95 -17.17 19.57
C ASP A 110 0.56 -17.26 19.33
N ARG A 111 1.34 -17.20 20.42
CA ARG A 111 2.81 -17.19 20.38
C ARG A 111 3.41 -18.56 20.05
N GLU A 112 2.74 -19.65 20.42
CA GLU A 112 3.20 -21.01 20.10
C GLU A 112 3.14 -21.24 18.59
N ARG A 113 2.04 -20.82 17.97
CA ARG A 113 1.83 -20.92 16.51
C ARG A 113 2.36 -19.72 15.73
N MET A 114 2.83 -18.68 16.41
CA MET A 114 3.19 -17.38 15.85
C MET A 114 2.09 -16.84 14.91
N SER A 115 0.84 -16.92 15.35
CA SER A 115 -0.34 -16.70 14.51
C SER A 115 -1.34 -15.71 15.09
N TRP A 116 -1.97 -14.92 14.22
CA TRP A 116 -3.03 -13.97 14.60
C TRP A 116 -4.41 -14.60 14.37
N LEU A 117 -5.09 -14.96 15.44
CA LEU A 117 -6.36 -15.70 15.41
C LEU A 117 -7.47 -14.89 16.05
N PHE A 118 -8.72 -15.08 15.65
CA PHE A 118 -9.85 -14.53 16.39
C PHE A 118 -10.27 -15.48 17.50
N THR A 119 -10.67 -14.94 18.65
CA THR A 119 -11.33 -15.73 19.69
C THR A 119 -12.57 -16.42 19.13
N LYS A 120 -12.85 -17.63 19.62
CA LYS A 120 -14.00 -18.44 19.19
C LYS A 120 -15.21 -18.07 20.05
N THR A 121 -16.16 -17.39 19.44
CA THR A 121 -17.44 -16.95 20.01
C THR A 121 -18.57 -17.29 19.04
N GLN A 122 -19.83 -17.16 19.47
CA GLN A 122 -20.98 -17.34 18.59
C GLN A 122 -20.97 -16.31 17.43
N SER A 123 -20.42 -15.13 17.67
CA SER A 123 -20.34 -14.02 16.70
C SER A 123 -19.13 -14.09 15.77
N THR A 124 -18.15 -14.98 16.00
CA THR A 124 -16.90 -15.03 15.23
C THR A 124 -17.15 -15.27 13.74
N GLN A 125 -18.04 -16.20 13.39
CA GLN A 125 -18.33 -16.52 11.97
C GLN A 125 -19.02 -15.37 11.24
N LEU A 126 -19.91 -14.67 11.93
CA LEU A 126 -20.57 -13.47 11.40
C LEU A 126 -19.53 -12.36 11.14
N TYR A 127 -18.68 -12.08 12.12
CA TYR A 127 -17.63 -11.08 11.98
C TYR A 127 -16.63 -11.43 10.88
N LEU A 128 -16.16 -12.67 10.78
CA LEU A 128 -15.26 -13.11 9.71
C LEU A 128 -15.91 -12.95 8.34
N SER A 129 -17.21 -13.23 8.21
CA SER A 129 -17.95 -13.03 6.97
C SER A 129 -18.05 -11.54 6.58
N ILE A 130 -18.31 -10.67 7.55
CA ILE A 130 -18.31 -9.20 7.36
C ILE A 130 -16.92 -8.72 6.96
N LYS A 131 -15.87 -9.09 7.71
CA LYS A 131 -14.47 -8.71 7.46
C LYS A 131 -14.02 -9.17 6.07
N LYS A 132 -14.38 -10.40 5.68
CA LYS A 132 -14.13 -10.96 4.33
C LYS A 132 -14.82 -10.12 3.25
N CYS A 133 -16.11 -9.84 3.40
CA CYS A 133 -16.89 -9.04 2.45
C CYS A 133 -16.30 -7.63 2.27
N LEU A 134 -15.99 -6.94 3.38
CA LEU A 134 -15.36 -5.63 3.36
C LEU A 134 -14.00 -5.66 2.65
N SER A 135 -13.15 -6.66 2.94
CA SER A 135 -11.83 -6.76 2.32
C SER A 135 -11.92 -6.97 0.79
N TYR A 136 -12.87 -7.80 0.33
CA TYR A 136 -13.12 -7.94 -1.11
C TYR A 136 -13.66 -6.66 -1.75
N LEU A 137 -14.57 -5.96 -1.06
CA LEU A 137 -15.12 -4.69 -1.54
C LEU A 137 -14.01 -3.65 -1.75
N GLU A 138 -13.05 -3.57 -0.83
CA GLU A 138 -11.90 -2.66 -0.94
C GLU A 138 -11.06 -2.94 -2.20
N ILE A 139 -10.73 -4.22 -2.46
CA ILE A 139 -10.01 -4.61 -3.68
C ILE A 139 -10.82 -4.27 -4.93
N VAL A 140 -12.12 -4.60 -4.95
CA VAL A 140 -12.98 -4.31 -6.11
C VAL A 140 -13.03 -2.81 -6.40
N VAL A 141 -13.15 -1.97 -5.36
CA VAL A 141 -13.12 -0.51 -5.49
C VAL A 141 -11.79 -0.06 -6.10
N VAL A 142 -10.65 -0.56 -5.60
CA VAL A 142 -9.32 -0.23 -6.16
C VAL A 142 -9.23 -0.60 -7.64
N ILE A 143 -9.63 -1.83 -8.00
CA ILE A 143 -9.60 -2.31 -9.38
C ILE A 143 -10.46 -1.43 -10.30
N ILE A 144 -11.67 -1.06 -9.87
CA ILE A 144 -12.58 -0.20 -10.65
C ILE A 144 -11.95 1.17 -10.87
N LEU A 145 -11.48 1.82 -9.79
CA LEU A 145 -10.88 3.16 -9.86
C LEU A 145 -9.62 3.19 -10.72
N ASP A 146 -8.77 2.17 -10.61
CA ASP A 146 -7.57 2.06 -11.43
C ASP A 146 -7.89 1.73 -12.90
N SER A 147 -8.90 0.90 -13.16
CA SER A 147 -9.35 0.60 -14.52
C SER A 147 -9.86 1.84 -15.23
N ILE A 148 -10.63 2.69 -14.53
CA ILE A 148 -11.11 3.98 -15.05
C ILE A 148 -9.92 4.90 -15.35
N SER A 149 -9.00 5.03 -14.40
CA SER A 149 -7.79 5.87 -14.53
C SER A 149 -6.92 5.42 -15.70
N PHE A 150 -6.68 4.12 -15.81
CA PHE A 150 -5.90 3.51 -16.90
C PHE A 150 -6.56 3.71 -18.27
N THR A 151 -7.87 3.49 -18.36
CA THR A 151 -8.63 3.71 -19.61
C THR A 151 -8.53 5.16 -20.06
N LYS A 152 -8.67 6.11 -19.13
CA LYS A 152 -8.54 7.55 -19.42
C LYS A 152 -7.12 7.89 -19.88
N LEU A 153 -6.10 7.39 -19.17
CA LEU A 153 -4.70 7.58 -19.53
C LEU A 153 -4.40 7.04 -20.93
N HIS A 154 -4.90 5.85 -21.27
CA HIS A 154 -4.73 5.27 -22.59
C HIS A 154 -5.39 6.12 -23.70
N ARG A 155 -6.57 6.69 -23.45
CA ARG A 155 -7.23 7.60 -24.39
C ARG A 155 -6.50 8.93 -24.55
N MET A 156 -5.83 9.43 -23.52
CA MET A 156 -5.06 10.68 -23.61
C MET A 156 -3.79 10.53 -24.46
N LYS A 157 -3.26 9.30 -24.58
CA LYS A 157 -2.10 8.99 -25.42
C LYS A 157 -2.28 9.36 -26.89
N SER A 158 -3.52 9.33 -27.40
CA SER A 158 -3.78 9.64 -28.81
C SER A 158 -3.85 11.15 -29.11
N VAL A 159 -3.82 12.01 -28.10
CA VAL A 159 -4.12 13.46 -28.25
C VAL A 159 -2.93 14.37 -27.97
N ILE A 160 -1.91 13.92 -27.22
CA ILE A 160 -0.81 14.78 -26.73
C ILE A 160 0.47 14.53 -27.54
N THR A 161 1.24 15.59 -27.79
CA THR A 161 2.56 15.57 -28.42
C THR A 161 3.54 14.67 -27.65
N ARG A 162 4.30 13.83 -28.38
CA ARG A 162 5.14 12.74 -27.82
C ARG A 162 6.10 13.18 -26.69
N ASP A 163 6.78 14.33 -26.83
CA ASP A 163 7.85 14.70 -25.88
C ASP A 163 7.35 15.12 -24.49
N VAL A 164 6.25 15.88 -24.42
CA VAL A 164 5.62 16.28 -23.14
C VAL A 164 4.86 15.09 -22.52
N TRP A 165 4.34 14.23 -23.38
CA TRP A 165 3.65 13.01 -23.01
C TRP A 165 4.61 12.01 -22.33
N ASP A 166 5.79 11.75 -22.89
CA ASP A 166 6.73 10.73 -22.41
C ASP A 166 7.21 10.99 -20.96
N ALA A 167 7.51 12.25 -20.62
CA ALA A 167 7.97 12.59 -19.28
C ALA A 167 6.88 12.42 -18.19
N LYS A 168 5.67 12.94 -18.43
CA LYS A 168 4.54 12.83 -17.48
C LYS A 168 3.96 11.42 -17.44
N GLN A 169 3.85 10.75 -18.58
CA GLN A 169 3.34 9.38 -18.66
C GLN A 169 4.23 8.41 -17.88
N SER A 170 5.55 8.57 -17.93
CA SER A 170 6.48 7.67 -17.24
C SER A 170 6.20 7.57 -15.74
N VAL A 171 5.72 8.64 -15.12
CA VAL A 171 5.40 8.67 -13.70
C VAL A 171 4.00 8.14 -13.43
N GLU A 172 2.99 8.59 -14.18
CA GLU A 172 1.60 8.12 -14.00
C GLU A 172 1.46 6.61 -14.26
N VAL A 173 2.17 6.07 -15.26
CA VAL A 173 2.19 4.63 -15.53
C VAL A 173 2.84 3.87 -14.37
N LYS A 174 3.95 4.37 -13.80
CA LYS A 174 4.56 3.76 -12.61
C LYS A 174 3.59 3.71 -11.44
N LEU A 175 2.78 4.75 -11.24
CA LEU A 175 1.78 4.81 -10.17
C LEU A 175 0.66 3.78 -10.36
N ILE A 176 0.24 3.53 -11.61
CA ILE A 176 -0.75 2.49 -11.91
C ILE A 176 -0.14 1.11 -11.72
N VAL A 177 1.07 0.88 -12.24
CA VAL A 177 1.80 -0.39 -12.07
C VAL A 177 2.06 -0.68 -10.59
N GLN A 178 2.42 0.33 -9.80
CA GLN A 178 2.56 0.21 -8.34
C GLN A 178 1.29 -0.34 -7.71
N SER A 179 0.14 0.26 -8.03
CA SER A 179 -1.15 -0.18 -7.48
C SER A 179 -1.45 -1.62 -7.84
N LEU A 180 -1.30 -1.99 -9.11
CA LEU A 180 -1.59 -3.34 -9.58
C LEU A 180 -0.68 -4.36 -8.92
N LEU A 181 0.60 -4.02 -8.76
CA LEU A 181 1.56 -4.88 -8.06
C LEU A 181 1.25 -5.01 -6.57
N GLN A 182 0.77 -3.95 -5.90
CA GLN A 182 0.37 -3.97 -4.49
C GLN A 182 -0.97 -4.70 -4.24
N CYS A 183 -1.85 -4.72 -5.25
CA CYS A 183 -3.07 -5.55 -5.21
C CYS A 183 -2.74 -7.05 -5.11
N LEU A 184 -1.62 -7.51 -5.66
CA LEU A 184 -1.25 -8.92 -5.63
C LEU A 184 -0.96 -9.43 -4.19
N PRO A 185 -0.02 -8.84 -3.41
CA PRO A 185 0.17 -9.19 -2.00
C PRO A 185 -1.09 -9.10 -1.16
N THR A 186 -1.93 -8.08 -1.41
CA THR A 186 -3.20 -7.89 -0.69
C THR A 186 -4.21 -9.00 -1.01
N LEU A 187 -4.35 -9.37 -2.28
CA LEU A 187 -5.23 -10.47 -2.69
C LEU A 187 -4.74 -11.82 -2.16
N THR A 188 -3.42 -12.08 -2.25
CA THR A 188 -2.81 -13.26 -1.66
C THR A 188 -3.12 -13.34 -0.16
N LEU A 189 -2.96 -12.24 0.57
CA LEU A 189 -3.32 -12.17 1.99
C LEU A 189 -4.79 -12.55 2.24
N ILE A 190 -5.73 -11.97 1.48
CA ILE A 190 -7.16 -12.29 1.64
C ILE A 190 -7.43 -13.78 1.39
N ILE A 191 -6.81 -14.36 0.35
CA ILE A 191 -6.97 -15.78 0.02
C ILE A 191 -6.44 -16.64 1.16
N PHE A 192 -5.20 -16.40 1.60
CA PHE A 192 -4.58 -17.19 2.65
C PHE A 192 -5.31 -17.04 3.98
N TYR A 193 -5.70 -15.83 4.35
CA TYR A 193 -6.34 -15.57 5.65
C TYR A 193 -7.79 -16.07 5.72
N PHE A 194 -8.60 -15.86 4.68
CA PHE A 194 -10.04 -16.18 4.74
C PHE A 194 -10.41 -17.54 4.15
N HIS A 195 -9.57 -18.14 3.32
CA HIS A 195 -9.89 -19.41 2.65
C HIS A 195 -8.92 -20.53 3.02
N VAL A 196 -7.61 -20.27 3.12
CA VAL A 196 -6.63 -21.31 3.44
C VAL A 196 -6.56 -21.56 4.95
N LEU A 197 -6.34 -20.51 5.75
CA LEU A 197 -6.17 -20.59 7.20
C LEU A 197 -7.31 -21.35 7.92
N PRO A 198 -8.60 -21.21 7.56
CA PRO A 198 -9.67 -21.98 8.21
C PRO A 198 -9.67 -23.48 7.88
N THR A 199 -8.96 -23.89 6.83
CA THR A 199 -8.94 -25.29 6.34
C THR A 199 -7.73 -26.08 6.82
N VAL A 200 -6.69 -25.39 7.31
CA VAL A 200 -5.47 -26.01 7.81
C VAL A 200 -5.58 -26.33 9.30
N THR A 201 -4.99 -27.44 9.70
CA THR A 201 -5.01 -27.91 11.10
C THR A 201 -3.62 -28.07 11.69
N ASP A 202 -2.59 -28.21 10.86
CA ASP A 202 -1.22 -28.31 11.30
C ASP A 202 -0.62 -26.95 11.64
N ASP A 203 0.15 -26.90 12.74
CA ASP A 203 0.69 -25.65 13.28
C ASP A 203 1.64 -24.96 12.30
N PHE A 204 2.38 -25.74 11.49
CA PHE A 204 3.30 -25.20 10.49
C PHE A 204 2.57 -24.46 9.37
N SER A 205 1.47 -25.00 8.84
CA SER A 205 0.68 -24.32 7.82
C SER A 205 -0.05 -23.09 8.36
N ILE A 206 -0.50 -23.13 9.62
CA ILE A 206 -1.06 -21.95 10.32
C ILE A 206 0.01 -20.84 10.42
N PHE A 207 1.23 -21.21 10.79
CA PHE A 207 2.37 -20.30 10.80
C PHE A 207 2.64 -19.71 9.41
N LEU A 208 2.69 -20.53 8.35
CA LEU A 208 2.90 -20.05 6.98
C LEU A 208 1.80 -19.08 6.50
N CYS A 209 0.54 -19.34 6.85
CA CYS A 209 -0.56 -18.42 6.56
C CYS A 209 -0.38 -17.06 7.25
N THR A 210 0.09 -17.06 8.49
CA THR A 210 0.38 -15.80 9.21
C THR A 210 1.64 -15.12 8.68
N LEU A 211 2.68 -15.87 8.35
CA LEU A 211 3.91 -15.35 7.76
C LEU A 211 3.62 -14.62 6.45
N THR A 212 2.70 -15.16 5.63
CA THR A 212 2.21 -14.51 4.41
C THR A 212 1.68 -13.10 4.69
N TRP A 213 1.03 -12.87 5.84
CA TRP A 213 0.57 -11.54 6.23
C TRP A 213 1.70 -10.55 6.45
N ASN A 214 2.79 -10.98 7.09
CA ASN A 214 3.97 -10.13 7.30
C ASN A 214 4.72 -9.88 5.99
N ILE A 215 4.91 -10.92 5.18
CA ILE A 215 5.53 -10.83 3.87
C ILE A 215 4.75 -9.86 2.98
N SER A 216 3.41 -9.93 2.95
CA SER A 216 2.60 -9.04 2.13
C SER A 216 2.82 -7.56 2.46
N ASN A 217 2.89 -7.17 3.75
CA ASN A 217 3.16 -5.75 4.10
C ASN A 217 4.60 -5.37 3.74
N GLY A 218 5.56 -6.29 3.89
CA GLY A 218 6.94 -6.06 3.46
C GLY A 218 7.05 -5.85 1.95
N LEU A 219 6.30 -6.63 1.17
CA LEU A 219 6.20 -6.50 -0.28
C LEU A 219 5.59 -5.17 -0.71
N ASP A 220 4.55 -4.69 -0.01
CA ASP A 220 3.96 -3.38 -0.30
C ASP A 220 4.99 -2.24 -0.20
N GLY A 221 5.77 -2.21 0.89
CA GLY A 221 6.87 -1.26 1.06
C GLY A 221 7.98 -1.44 0.01
N PHE A 222 8.35 -2.69 -0.29
CA PHE A 222 9.35 -3.00 -1.31
C PHE A 222 8.94 -2.53 -2.71
N ILE A 223 7.66 -2.71 -3.10
CA ILE A 223 7.14 -2.27 -4.40
C ILE A 223 7.20 -0.75 -4.52
N ILE A 224 6.84 -0.01 -3.46
CA ILE A 224 6.95 1.46 -3.43
C ILE A 224 8.40 1.87 -3.68
N ILE A 225 9.35 1.29 -2.93
CA ILE A 225 10.78 1.59 -3.06
C ILE A 225 11.26 1.25 -4.48
N LEU A 226 10.94 0.07 -5.00
CA LEU A 226 11.38 -0.39 -6.32
C LEU A 226 10.96 0.57 -7.44
N LEU A 227 9.72 1.07 -7.40
CA LEU A 227 9.16 1.90 -8.47
C LEU A 227 9.49 3.39 -8.32
N HIS A 228 9.69 3.86 -7.09
CA HIS A 228 9.94 5.28 -6.80
C HIS A 228 11.40 5.63 -6.49
N THR A 229 12.28 4.64 -6.31
CA THR A 229 13.73 4.89 -6.20
C THR A 229 14.24 5.43 -7.53
N ARG A 230 14.73 6.68 -7.52
CA ARG A 230 15.35 7.30 -8.69
C ARG A 230 16.66 6.57 -9.01
N LYS A 231 16.66 5.77 -10.09
CA LYS A 231 17.86 5.07 -10.59
C LYS A 231 19.05 6.00 -10.83
N GLU A 232 18.81 7.27 -11.18
CA GLU A 232 19.87 8.26 -11.42
C GLU A 232 20.73 8.59 -10.19
N THR A 233 20.18 8.39 -8.97
CA THR A 233 20.90 8.61 -7.72
C THR A 233 21.90 7.49 -7.40
N PHE A 234 21.62 6.26 -7.85
CA PHE A 234 22.44 5.07 -7.60
C PHE A 234 23.30 4.67 -8.80
N PHE A 235 22.84 4.99 -10.00
CA PHE A 235 23.54 4.78 -11.25
C PHE A 235 23.64 6.12 -11.97
N PRO A 236 24.61 6.98 -11.58
CA PRO A 236 24.85 8.21 -12.32
C PRO A 236 25.07 7.85 -13.79
N ARG A 237 24.24 8.40 -14.67
CA ARG A 237 24.48 8.32 -16.12
C ARG A 237 25.89 8.85 -16.34
N LYS A 238 26.79 8.01 -16.88
CA LYS A 238 28.06 8.50 -17.46
C LYS A 238 27.66 9.56 -18.47
N THR A 239 27.80 10.84 -18.12
CA THR A 239 27.67 11.95 -19.04
C THR A 239 28.69 11.71 -20.14
N ARG A 240 28.20 11.26 -21.30
CA ARG A 240 29.00 11.24 -22.51
C ARG A 240 29.21 12.71 -22.85
N ILE A 241 30.37 13.24 -22.45
CA ILE A 241 30.83 14.56 -22.84
C ILE A 241 30.93 14.50 -24.37
N VAL A 242 29.89 14.99 -25.05
CA VAL A 242 29.94 15.23 -26.48
C VAL A 242 30.81 16.47 -26.61
N GLY A 243 32.09 16.25 -26.88
CA GLY A 243 33.02 17.32 -27.24
C GLY A 243 32.45 18.05 -28.46
N THR A 244 31.90 19.24 -28.22
CA THR A 244 31.64 20.22 -29.27
C THR A 244 32.98 20.72 -29.77
N THR A 245 33.57 20.02 -30.75
CA THR A 245 34.68 20.56 -31.53
C THR A 245 34.15 21.80 -32.24
N THR A 246 34.58 22.96 -31.75
CA THR A 246 34.18 24.26 -32.26
C THR A 246 34.87 24.46 -33.62
N THR A 247 34.14 24.29 -34.71
CA THR A 247 34.65 24.54 -36.06
C THR A 247 34.78 26.06 -36.24
N HIS A 248 36.00 26.57 -36.07
CA HIS A 248 36.34 27.97 -36.33
C HIS A 248 36.31 28.21 -37.84
N LYS A 249 35.21 28.77 -38.37
CA LYS A 249 35.18 29.31 -39.73
C LYS A 249 35.95 30.63 -39.75
N SER A 250 37.16 30.60 -40.29
CA SER A 250 37.90 31.82 -40.63
C SER A 250 37.21 32.52 -41.79
N ILE A 251 36.69 33.72 -41.55
CA ILE A 251 36.15 34.61 -42.58
C ILE A 251 37.36 35.29 -43.22
N ALA A 252 37.70 34.89 -44.45
CA ALA A 252 38.67 35.59 -45.27
C ALA A 252 38.06 36.93 -45.71
N MET A 253 38.71 38.01 -45.26
CA MET A 253 38.36 39.38 -45.57
C MET A 253 38.89 39.71 -46.97
N THR A 254 37.98 39.95 -47.91
CA THR A 254 38.29 40.46 -49.25
C THR A 254 38.65 41.95 -49.13
N THR A 255 39.91 42.29 -49.40
CA THR A 255 40.30 43.67 -49.70
C THR A 255 40.35 43.87 -51.21
N THR A 256 39.73 44.98 -51.60
CA THR A 256 39.68 45.64 -52.91
C THR A 256 41.02 45.77 -53.62
#